data_AF-A0A8U7MCR9-F1
#
_entry.id   AF-A0A8U7MCR9-F1
#
_cell.length_a   1.000
_cell.length_b   1.000
_cell.length_c   1.000
_cell.angle_alpha   90.00
_cell.angle_beta   90.00
_cell.angle_gamma   90.00
#
_symmetry.space_group_name_H-M   'P 1'
#
loop_
_entity.id
_entity.type
_entity.pdbx_description
1 polymer ?
#
loop_
_entity_poly.entity_id
_entity_poly.type
_entity_poly.pdbx_seq_one_letter_code
_entity_poly.pdbx_strand_id
1 'polypeptide(L)'
;MGGWAAAPWRLGGCSGRGGLRGAARRWGSSRPGAGDRAATLSDLLQTSVEAEEPDAAAARRERRCPREGTVLLFPGQGSQFVGMCRGLQRYPGVRDMYRLAEKVLGYDLLSLCLEGPRDALDRTQHCQPAVFVASLAAVEKLNHLQPEVVERCVAAAGYSVGEFAALVFAGALGFAEVSPMR
;
A
#
# COMPACT_ATOMS: atom_id res chain seq x y z
N MET A 1 -15.65 17.88 -3.02
CA MET A 1 -14.63 17.03 -2.38
C MET A 1 -14.19 16.00 -3.41
N GLY A 2 -13.10 16.26 -4.12
CA GLY A 2 -12.49 15.29 -5.05
C GLY A 2 -11.26 14.73 -4.36
N GLY A 3 -11.39 13.58 -3.71
CA GLY A 3 -10.22 12.84 -3.23
C GLY A 3 -9.48 12.29 -4.44
N TRP A 4 -8.15 12.31 -4.42
CA TRP A 4 -7.39 11.40 -5.26
C TRP A 4 -7.83 9.99 -4.85
N ALA A 5 -8.73 9.39 -5.64
CA ALA A 5 -9.03 7.98 -5.49
C ALA A 5 -7.75 7.27 -5.91
N ALA A 6 -7.15 6.50 -4.99
CA ALA A 6 -6.04 5.63 -5.33
C ALA A 6 -6.40 4.93 -6.64
N ALA A 7 -5.60 5.18 -7.68
CA ALA A 7 -6.01 4.73 -9.00
C ALA A 7 -6.15 3.20 -9.01
N PRO A 8 -7.01 2.66 -9.87
CA PRO A 8 -7.61 1.33 -9.72
C PRO A 8 -6.67 0.16 -10.01
N TRP A 9 -5.35 0.29 -9.79
CA TRP A 9 -4.36 -0.79 -9.79
C TRP A 9 -4.56 -1.74 -8.60
N ARG A 10 -5.80 -2.21 -8.42
CA ARG A 10 -6.11 -3.42 -7.70
C ARG A 10 -5.24 -4.49 -8.33
N LEU A 11 -4.10 -4.78 -7.69
CA LEU A 11 -3.28 -5.94 -7.98
C LEU A 11 -4.26 -7.08 -8.16
N GLY A 12 -4.34 -7.59 -9.39
CA GLY A 12 -5.36 -8.56 -9.78
C GLY A 12 -5.36 -9.64 -8.72
N GLY A 13 -6.47 -9.76 -7.99
CA GLY A 13 -6.65 -10.82 -7.01
C GLY A 13 -6.28 -12.12 -7.70
N CYS A 14 -5.41 -12.92 -7.09
CA CYS A 14 -5.13 -14.26 -7.55
C CYS A 14 -6.48 -14.97 -7.74
N SER A 15 -6.96 -15.03 -8.99
CA SER A 15 -8.14 -15.79 -9.37
C SER A 15 -7.72 -17.25 -9.46
N GLY A 16 -7.38 -17.83 -8.31
CA GLY A 16 -7.46 -19.26 -8.13
C GLY A 16 -8.94 -19.60 -8.12
N ARG A 17 -9.42 -20.26 -9.17
CA ARG A 17 -10.75 -20.87 -9.18
C ARG A 17 -10.77 -21.94 -8.08
N GLY A 18 -11.30 -21.57 -6.93
CA GLY A 18 -11.63 -22.45 -5.83
C GLY A 18 -12.86 -21.86 -5.16
N GLY A 19 -14.03 -22.27 -5.63
CA GLY A 19 -15.30 -21.82 -5.08
C GLY A 19 -15.42 -22.25 -3.62
N LEU A 20 -15.41 -21.29 -2.71
CA LEU A 20 -15.94 -21.46 -1.37
C LEU A 20 -16.95 -20.34 -1.13
N ARG A 21 -18.23 -20.72 -1.26
CA ARG A 21 -19.35 -19.94 -0.73
C ARG A 21 -19.15 -19.83 0.78
N GLY A 22 -18.79 -18.63 1.25
CA GLY A 22 -18.57 -18.35 2.68
C GLY A 22 -19.56 -17.32 3.18
N ALA A 23 -20.43 -17.74 4.09
CA ALA A 23 -21.62 -17.06 4.57
C ALA A 23 -21.35 -15.69 5.22
N ALA A 24 -22.26 -14.76 4.95
CA ALA A 24 -22.40 -13.51 5.68
C ALA A 24 -22.67 -13.80 7.17
N ARG A 25 -21.73 -13.42 8.05
CA ARG A 25 -22.01 -13.38 9.49
C ARG A 25 -22.65 -12.05 9.85
N ARG A 26 -23.97 -12.08 9.92
CA ARG A 26 -24.83 -11.07 10.56
C ARG A 26 -24.44 -11.00 12.05
N TRP A 27 -24.08 -9.82 12.55
CA TRP A 27 -23.91 -9.59 13.98
C TRP A 27 -25.31 -9.59 14.63
N GLY A 28 -25.70 -10.73 15.19
CA GLY A 28 -26.92 -10.87 15.99
C GLY A 28 -26.57 -10.75 17.48
N SER A 29 -27.03 -9.68 18.12
CA SER A 29 -27.06 -9.56 19.57
C SER A 29 -28.15 -10.48 20.12
N SER A 30 -27.78 -11.66 20.59
CA SER A 30 -28.69 -12.51 21.35
C SER A 30 -27.89 -13.21 22.44
N ARG A 31 -28.07 -12.75 23.68
CA ARG A 31 -27.54 -13.41 24.88
C ARG A 31 -28.26 -14.75 25.09
N PRO A 32 -27.55 -15.87 25.26
CA PRO A 32 -28.14 -17.06 25.84
C PRO A 32 -28.04 -17.02 27.36
N GLY A 33 -29.11 -17.51 27.99
CA GLY A 33 -29.27 -17.59 29.44
C GLY A 33 -28.37 -18.64 30.11
N ALA A 34 -28.35 -18.53 31.43
CA ALA A 34 -27.63 -19.36 32.37
C ALA A 34 -27.92 -20.86 32.20
N GLY A 35 -26.85 -21.65 32.16
CA GLY A 35 -26.86 -23.11 32.16
C GLY A 35 -25.42 -23.63 32.27
N ASP A 36 -25.13 -24.32 33.36
CA ASP A 36 -23.84 -24.75 33.88
C ASP A 36 -22.86 -25.39 32.87
N ARG A 37 -21.65 -24.81 32.80
CA ARG A 37 -20.33 -25.44 32.98
C ARG A 37 -19.26 -24.38 32.67
N ALA A 38 -18.51 -23.95 33.69
CA ALA A 38 -17.32 -23.13 33.47
C ALA A 38 -16.30 -23.97 32.69
N ALA A 39 -16.02 -23.57 31.44
CA ALA A 39 -14.94 -24.14 30.66
C ALA A 39 -13.66 -24.09 31.50
N THR A 40 -13.04 -25.25 31.71
CA THR A 40 -11.83 -25.32 32.52
C THR A 40 -10.66 -24.69 31.78
N LEU A 41 -9.64 -24.25 32.51
CA LEU A 41 -8.41 -23.75 31.89
C LEU A 41 -7.82 -24.77 30.89
N SER A 42 -8.03 -26.07 31.14
CA SER A 42 -7.66 -27.15 30.23
C SER A 42 -8.46 -27.15 28.92
N ASP A 43 -9.75 -26.82 28.95
CA ASP A 43 -10.59 -26.73 27.74
C ASP A 43 -10.18 -25.52 26.87
N LEU A 44 -9.84 -24.41 27.50
CA LEU A 44 -9.32 -23.21 26.82
C LEU A 44 -7.91 -23.43 26.25
N LEU A 45 -7.09 -24.23 26.94
CA LEU A 45 -5.77 -24.61 26.43
C LEU A 45 -5.86 -25.63 25.29
N GLN A 46 -6.80 -26.59 25.34
CA GLN A 46 -7.02 -27.54 24.25
C GLN A 46 -7.50 -26.85 22.96
N THR A 47 -8.40 -25.88 23.08
CA THR A 47 -8.85 -25.08 21.93
C THR A 47 -7.77 -24.18 21.34
N SER A 48 -6.72 -23.85 22.10
CA SER A 48 -5.54 -23.12 21.60
C SER A 48 -4.49 -24.01 20.92
N VAL A 49 -4.56 -25.33 21.09
CA VAL A 49 -3.63 -26.30 20.50
C VAL A 49 -4.20 -26.92 19.21
N GLU A 50 -5.52 -26.90 19.02
CA GLU A 50 -6.20 -27.37 17.80
C GLU A 50 -6.59 -26.23 16.84
N ALA A 51 -5.80 -25.15 16.80
CA ALA A 51 -5.75 -24.35 15.59
C ALA A 51 -4.93 -25.15 14.57
N GLU A 52 -5.62 -25.87 13.67
CA GLU A 52 -5.01 -26.49 12.50
C GLU A 52 -4.06 -25.48 11.83
N GLU A 53 -2.75 -25.70 12.01
CA GLU A 53 -1.70 -24.98 11.29
C GLU A 53 -2.02 -25.12 9.80
N PRO A 54 -2.31 -24.02 9.09
CA PRO A 54 -2.61 -24.13 7.67
C PRO A 54 -1.39 -24.75 6.99
N ASP A 55 -1.60 -25.91 6.38
CA ASP A 55 -0.59 -26.71 5.70
C ASP A 55 0.43 -25.81 4.98
N ALA A 56 1.63 -25.73 5.54
CA ALA A 56 2.72 -24.90 5.04
C ALA A 56 3.09 -25.26 3.59
N ALA A 57 2.67 -26.42 3.08
CA ALA A 57 2.82 -26.81 1.68
C ALA A 57 1.89 -26.04 0.74
N ALA A 58 0.69 -25.63 1.17
CA ALA A 58 -0.25 -24.84 0.37
C ALA A 58 0.18 -23.36 0.22
N ALA A 59 1.08 -22.88 1.08
CA ALA A 59 1.62 -21.52 1.04
C ALA A 59 2.73 -21.33 -0.01
N ARG A 60 3.20 -22.41 -0.67
CA ARG A 60 4.02 -22.27 -1.87
C ARG A 60 3.12 -21.82 -3.01
N ARG A 61 2.94 -20.50 -3.14
CA ARG A 61 2.50 -19.87 -4.39
C ARG A 61 3.26 -20.55 -5.52
N GLU A 62 2.54 -21.08 -6.51
CA GLU A 62 3.12 -21.65 -7.72
C GLU A 62 4.27 -20.75 -8.18
N ARG A 63 5.45 -21.32 -8.36
CA ARG A 63 6.63 -20.57 -8.81
C ARG A 63 6.30 -20.00 -10.19
N ARG A 64 5.94 -18.72 -10.25
CA ARG A 64 5.76 -18.01 -11.52
C ARG A 64 7.12 -17.87 -12.18
N CYS A 65 7.15 -18.02 -13.51
CA CYS A 65 8.38 -17.80 -14.26
C CYS A 65 8.80 -16.33 -14.05
N PRO A 66 10.08 -16.01 -13.76
CA PRO A 66 10.50 -14.63 -13.52
C PRO A 66 10.21 -13.66 -14.67
N ARG A 67 9.97 -14.20 -15.87
CA ARG A 67 9.62 -13.44 -17.07
C ARG A 67 8.15 -12.98 -17.11
N GLU A 68 7.30 -13.48 -16.22
CA GLU A 68 5.85 -13.29 -16.27
C GLU A 68 5.32 -12.30 -15.23
N GLY A 69 6.14 -11.88 -14.27
CA GLY A 69 5.75 -10.98 -13.20
C GLY A 69 6.74 -9.84 -12.97
N THR A 70 6.23 -8.69 -12.57
CA THR A 70 7.05 -7.52 -12.20
C THR A 70 7.12 -7.38 -10.68
N VAL A 71 8.23 -6.86 -10.18
CA VAL A 71 8.36 -6.40 -8.79
C VAL A 71 8.59 -4.89 -8.80
N LEU A 72 7.78 -4.14 -8.06
CA LEU A 72 7.99 -2.70 -7.87
C LEU A 72 8.78 -2.44 -6.59
N LEU A 73 9.85 -1.66 -6.72
CA LEU A 73 10.69 -1.25 -5.60
C LEU A 73 10.53 0.24 -5.34
N PHE A 74 10.24 0.59 -4.10
CA PHE A 74 10.00 1.95 -3.65
C PHE A 74 11.19 2.46 -2.84
N PRO A 75 11.88 3.53 -3.28
CA PRO A 75 13.05 4.05 -2.58
C PRO A 75 12.70 4.68 -1.23
N GLY A 76 13.71 4.79 -0.37
CA GLY A 76 13.61 5.49 0.90
C GLY A 76 14.29 6.86 0.90
N GLN A 77 14.39 7.45 2.11
CA GLN A 77 15.14 8.68 2.35
C GLN A 77 16.58 8.57 1.82
N GLY A 78 17.10 9.66 1.25
CA GLY A 78 18.39 9.74 0.58
C GLY A 78 18.29 9.65 -0.95
N SER A 79 17.13 9.27 -1.49
CA SER A 79 16.89 9.20 -2.94
C SER A 79 16.33 10.51 -3.53
N GLN A 80 16.03 11.49 -2.68
CA GLN A 80 15.53 12.80 -3.11
C GLN A 80 16.60 13.62 -3.82
N PHE A 81 16.19 14.38 -4.83
CA PHE A 81 17.03 15.38 -5.47
C PHE A 81 16.16 16.50 -6.06
N VAL A 82 16.71 17.70 -6.13
CA VAL A 82 16.01 18.85 -6.74
C VAL A 82 15.78 18.56 -8.23
N GLY A 83 14.53 18.67 -8.65
CA GLY A 83 14.10 18.34 -10.00
C GLY A 83 13.59 16.90 -10.18
N MET A 84 13.51 16.07 -9.13
CA MET A 84 13.04 14.67 -9.25
C MET A 84 11.63 14.51 -9.81
N CYS A 85 10.80 15.56 -9.70
CA CYS A 85 9.44 15.60 -10.22
C CYS A 85 9.35 16.17 -11.64
N ARG A 86 10.49 16.54 -12.25
CA ARG A 86 10.52 17.11 -13.59
C ARG A 86 10.06 16.07 -14.60
N GLY A 87 9.00 16.40 -15.33
CA GLY A 87 8.39 15.49 -16.30
C GLY A 87 7.39 14.48 -15.71
N LEU A 88 7.16 14.44 -14.39
CA LEU A 88 6.07 13.65 -13.80
C LEU A 88 4.72 14.37 -13.90
N GLN A 89 4.72 15.70 -13.81
CA GLN A 89 3.50 16.53 -13.78
C GLN A 89 2.61 16.45 -15.03
N ARG A 90 3.14 15.97 -16.15
CA ARG A 90 2.39 15.81 -17.41
C ARG A 90 1.49 14.57 -17.42
N TYR A 91 1.73 13.62 -16.52
CA TYR A 91 0.96 12.39 -16.45
C TYR A 91 -0.36 12.62 -15.69
N PRO A 92 -1.44 11.94 -16.09
CA PRO A 92 -2.73 12.05 -15.41
C PRO A 92 -2.62 11.78 -13.90
N GLY A 93 -3.45 12.42 -13.09
CA GLY A 93 -3.51 12.18 -11.63
C GLY A 93 -2.35 12.79 -10.81
N VAL A 94 -1.17 12.97 -11.40
CA VAL A 94 0.03 13.45 -10.66
C VAL A 94 -0.17 14.84 -10.06
N ARG A 95 -0.73 15.80 -10.82
CA ARG A 95 -0.96 17.16 -10.29
C ARG A 95 -1.97 17.17 -9.15
N ASP A 96 -3.00 16.34 -9.23
CA ASP A 96 -4.02 16.25 -8.18
C ASP A 96 -3.48 15.57 -6.92
N MET A 97 -2.59 14.58 -7.09
CA MET A 97 -1.84 13.96 -5.99
C MET A 97 -0.99 15.00 -5.24
N TYR A 98 -0.24 15.84 -5.96
CA TYR A 98 0.55 16.91 -5.32
C TYR A 98 -0.33 17.99 -4.67
N ARG A 99 -1.47 18.35 -5.27
CA ARG A 99 -2.45 19.26 -4.62
C ARG A 99 -3.04 18.65 -3.35
N LEU A 100 -3.26 17.34 -3.33
CA LEU A 100 -3.70 16.66 -2.12
C LEU A 100 -2.58 16.65 -1.08
N ALA A 101 -1.35 16.38 -1.48
CA ALA A 101 -0.19 16.45 -0.60
C ALA A 101 -0.04 17.83 0.04
N GLU A 102 -0.14 18.90 -0.75
CA GLU A 102 -0.09 20.29 -0.28
C GLU A 102 -1.15 20.57 0.79
N LYS A 103 -2.38 20.05 0.61
CA LYS A 103 -3.45 20.20 1.61
C LYS A 103 -3.18 19.48 2.92
N VAL A 104 -2.53 18.31 2.86
CA VAL A 104 -2.23 17.52 4.07
C VAL A 104 -1.01 18.11 4.80
N LEU A 105 0.01 18.51 4.05
CA LEU A 105 1.29 19.00 4.58
C LEU A 105 1.27 20.48 4.96
N GLY A 106 0.37 21.27 4.36
CA GLY A 106 0.29 22.72 4.58
C GLY A 106 1.35 23.54 3.84
N TYR A 107 2.08 22.94 2.90
CA TYR A 107 3.08 23.63 2.06
C TYR A 107 3.17 23.01 0.66
N ASP A 108 3.68 23.77 -0.30
CA ASP A 108 3.84 23.30 -1.69
C ASP A 108 5.04 22.34 -1.81
N LEU A 109 4.76 21.05 -1.61
CA LEU A 109 5.73 19.99 -1.80
C LEU A 109 6.24 19.90 -3.25
N LEU A 110 5.41 20.24 -4.24
CA LEU A 110 5.79 20.13 -5.65
C LEU A 110 6.87 21.16 -6.01
N SER A 111 6.67 22.42 -5.62
CA SER A 111 7.67 23.48 -5.78
C SER A 111 8.99 23.09 -5.09
N LEU A 112 8.94 22.62 -3.84
CA LEU A 112 10.13 22.16 -3.12
C LEU A 112 10.88 21.04 -3.87
N CYS A 113 10.15 20.08 -4.45
CA CYS A 113 10.77 18.99 -5.21
C CYS A 113 11.35 19.43 -6.56
N LEU A 114 10.83 20.50 -7.17
CA LEU A 114 11.26 20.99 -8.49
C LEU A 114 12.40 22.00 -8.41
N GLU A 115 12.33 22.89 -7.42
CA GLU A 115 13.12 24.12 -7.33
C GLU A 115 14.06 24.10 -6.12
N GLY A 116 13.77 23.29 -5.11
CA GLY A 116 14.55 23.24 -3.87
C GLY A 116 14.21 24.40 -2.92
N PRO A 117 15.16 24.89 -2.10
CA PRO A 117 16.59 24.59 -2.10
C PRO A 117 16.90 23.18 -1.61
N ARG A 118 18.05 22.64 -2.04
CA ARG A 118 18.49 21.27 -1.69
C ARG A 118 18.52 21.03 -0.18
N ASP A 119 19.08 21.95 0.59
CA ASP A 119 19.19 21.81 2.04
C ASP A 119 17.83 21.76 2.75
N ALA A 120 16.80 22.39 2.17
CA ALA A 120 15.44 22.26 2.68
C ALA A 120 14.87 20.89 2.29
N LEU A 121 15.00 20.49 1.03
CA LEU A 121 14.53 19.18 0.55
C LEU A 121 15.17 18.01 1.31
N ASP A 122 16.44 18.13 1.72
CA ASP A 122 17.18 17.09 2.44
C ASP A 122 16.76 16.95 3.92
N ARG A 123 16.00 17.89 4.48
CA ARG A 123 15.47 17.75 5.85
C ARG A 123 14.49 16.58 5.91
N THR A 124 14.60 15.76 6.94
CA THR A 124 13.75 14.57 7.18
C THR A 124 12.25 14.85 6.97
N GLN A 125 11.75 15.97 7.49
CA GLN A 125 10.35 16.39 7.37
C GLN A 125 9.88 16.67 5.93
N HIS A 126 10.82 16.89 5.01
CA HIS A 126 10.56 17.20 3.61
C HIS A 126 10.93 16.04 2.70
N CYS A 127 12.10 15.41 2.89
CA CYS A 127 12.54 14.32 2.04
C CYS A 127 11.62 13.09 2.14
N GLN A 128 11.08 12.79 3.32
CA GLN A 128 10.15 11.66 3.49
C GLN A 128 8.85 11.83 2.66
N PRO A 129 8.06 12.92 2.81
CA PRO A 129 6.89 13.13 1.96
C PRO A 129 7.28 13.30 0.49
N ALA A 130 8.40 13.96 0.20
CA ALA A 130 8.87 14.15 -1.17
C ALA A 130 9.13 12.81 -1.88
N VAL A 131 9.86 11.89 -1.25
CA VAL A 131 10.14 10.55 -1.80
C VAL A 131 8.85 9.73 -1.90
N PHE A 132 7.99 9.79 -0.89
CA PHE A 132 6.70 9.09 -0.89
C PHE A 132 5.81 9.51 -2.08
N VAL A 133 5.54 10.81 -2.23
CA VAL A 133 4.66 11.32 -3.30
C VAL A 133 5.31 11.14 -4.67
N ALA A 134 6.62 11.38 -4.81
CA ALA A 134 7.32 11.18 -6.08
C ALA A 134 7.31 9.71 -6.53
N SER A 135 7.39 8.77 -5.59
CA SER A 135 7.33 7.34 -5.92
C SER A 135 5.95 6.94 -6.46
N LEU A 136 4.87 7.43 -5.85
CA LEU A 136 3.52 7.20 -6.36
C LEU A 136 3.27 7.90 -7.71
N ALA A 137 3.80 9.12 -7.89
CA ALA A 137 3.77 9.81 -9.18
C ALA A 137 4.56 9.06 -10.26
N ALA A 138 5.64 8.37 -9.90
CA ALA A 138 6.37 7.50 -10.81
C ALA A 138 5.54 6.26 -11.21
N VAL A 139 4.72 5.72 -10.29
CA VAL A 139 3.74 4.66 -10.62
C VAL A 139 2.68 5.16 -11.61
N GLU A 140 2.13 6.37 -11.42
CA GLU A 140 1.18 6.98 -12.37
C GLU A 140 1.80 7.08 -13.78
N LYS A 141 3.05 7.55 -13.85
CA LYS A 141 3.81 7.58 -15.10
C LYS A 141 4.00 6.18 -15.69
N LEU A 142 4.40 5.21 -14.86
CA LEU A 142 4.64 3.84 -15.31
C LEU A 142 3.35 3.22 -15.85
N ASN A 143 2.23 3.38 -15.14
CA ASN A 143 0.92 2.89 -15.57
C ASN A 143 0.46 3.55 -16.88
N HIS A 144 0.75 4.84 -17.06
CA HIS A 144 0.41 5.54 -18.30
C HIS A 144 1.23 5.07 -19.51
N LEU A 145 2.51 4.71 -19.30
CA LEU A 145 3.41 4.31 -20.38
C LEU A 145 3.36 2.80 -20.68
N GLN A 146 3.22 1.99 -19.65
CA GLN A 146 3.32 0.52 -19.66
C GLN A 146 2.35 -0.06 -18.60
N PRO A 147 1.02 0.01 -18.83
CA PRO A 147 0.03 -0.48 -17.87
C PRO A 147 0.22 -1.98 -17.55
N GLU A 148 0.68 -2.78 -18.52
CA GLU A 148 0.93 -4.21 -18.36
C GLU A 148 1.98 -4.53 -17.29
N VAL A 149 2.93 -3.63 -17.05
CA VAL A 149 3.96 -3.77 -16.01
C VAL A 149 3.34 -3.66 -14.61
N VAL A 150 2.39 -2.74 -14.46
CA VAL A 150 1.66 -2.53 -13.20
C VAL A 150 0.66 -3.66 -12.98
N GLU A 151 -0.06 -4.08 -14.02
CA GLU A 151 -1.03 -5.19 -13.95
C GLU A 151 -0.37 -6.54 -13.60
N ARG A 152 0.85 -6.78 -14.10
CA ARG A 152 1.63 -8.00 -13.83
C ARG A 152 2.46 -7.91 -12.54
N CYS A 153 2.31 -6.86 -11.74
CA CYS A 153 3.04 -6.75 -10.48
C CYS A 153 2.66 -7.90 -9.54
N VAL A 154 3.65 -8.71 -9.15
CA VAL A 154 3.47 -9.83 -8.22
C VAL A 154 3.94 -9.52 -6.80
N ALA A 155 4.79 -8.50 -6.65
CA ALA A 155 5.28 -8.05 -5.36
C ALA A 155 5.65 -6.56 -5.40
N ALA A 156 5.45 -5.88 -4.28
CA ALA A 156 5.94 -4.53 -4.05
C ALA A 156 6.75 -4.54 -2.75
N ALA A 157 7.88 -3.83 -2.74
CA ALA A 157 8.70 -3.67 -1.54
C ALA A 157 9.22 -2.24 -1.46
N GLY A 158 9.29 -1.70 -0.26
CA GLY A 158 9.78 -0.36 -0.02
C GLY A 158 10.85 -0.34 1.06
N TYR A 159 11.83 0.55 0.91
CA TYR A 159 12.88 0.73 1.92
C TYR A 159 12.53 1.88 2.86
N SER A 160 12.38 1.61 4.16
CA SER A 160 12.02 2.60 5.18
C SER A 160 10.75 3.36 4.79
N VAL A 161 10.80 4.69 4.57
CA VAL A 161 9.65 5.47 4.11
C VAL A 161 9.01 4.95 2.80
N GLY A 162 9.78 4.27 1.96
CA GLY A 162 9.28 3.64 0.75
C GLY A 162 8.24 2.53 1.02
N GLU A 163 8.24 1.93 2.21
CA GLU A 163 7.25 0.91 2.60
C GLU A 163 5.83 1.50 2.56
N PHE A 164 5.65 2.75 2.98
CA PHE A 164 4.36 3.43 2.89
C PHE A 164 3.90 3.61 1.45
N ALA A 165 4.82 3.93 0.53
CA ALA A 165 4.48 4.03 -0.89
C ALA A 165 4.09 2.65 -1.46
N ALA A 166 4.79 1.58 -1.07
CA ALA A 166 4.44 0.22 -1.45
C ALA A 166 3.06 -0.21 -0.91
N LEU A 167 2.75 0.12 0.34
CA LEU A 167 1.46 -0.18 0.97
C LEU A 167 0.30 0.60 0.35
N VAL A 168 0.51 1.88 0.03
CA VAL A 168 -0.49 2.69 -0.69
C VAL A 168 -0.69 2.18 -2.11
N PHE A 169 0.39 1.82 -2.81
CA PHE A 169 0.32 1.17 -4.13
C PHE A 169 -0.47 -0.15 -4.08
N ALA A 170 -0.25 -0.97 -3.06
CA ALA A 170 -0.97 -2.22 -2.85
C ALA A 170 -2.43 -2.04 -2.40
N GLY A 171 -2.86 -0.79 -2.12
CA GLY A 171 -4.20 -0.47 -1.63
C GLY A 171 -4.44 -0.84 -0.17
N ALA A 172 -3.38 -1.11 0.61
CA ALA A 172 -3.46 -1.42 2.03
C ALA A 172 -3.64 -0.18 2.91
N LEU A 173 -3.16 0.98 2.45
CA LEU A 173 -3.29 2.28 3.13
C LEU A 173 -3.85 3.34 2.19
N GLY A 174 -4.64 4.28 2.72
CA GLY A 174 -5.03 5.48 2.02
C GLY A 174 -3.89 6.51 1.93
N PHE A 175 -3.85 7.28 0.84
CA PHE A 175 -2.82 8.30 0.61
C PHE A 175 -2.74 9.38 1.69
N ALA A 176 -3.89 9.79 2.25
CA ALA A 176 -3.93 10.84 3.27
C ALA A 176 -3.74 10.31 4.71
N GLU A 177 -3.63 8.99 4.89
CA GLU A 177 -3.56 8.33 6.19
C GLU A 177 -2.13 8.00 6.62
N VAL A 178 -1.17 8.06 5.70
CA VAL A 178 0.21 7.66 5.91
C VAL A 178 1.01 8.66 6.76
N SER A 179 1.83 8.12 7.68
CA SER A 179 2.65 8.89 8.63
C SER A 179 3.59 9.92 7.99
N PRO A 180 4.30 9.63 6.89
CA PRO A 180 5.17 10.61 6.22
C PRO A 180 4.45 11.86 5.69
N MET A 181 3.12 11.85 5.65
CA MET A 181 2.30 12.98 5.21
C MET A 181 1.83 13.86 6.38
N ARG A 182 2.15 13.52 7.63
CA ARG A 182 1.74 14.24 8.84
C ARG A 182 2.91 14.84 9.60
#